data_AF-A0A1D2VA55-F1
#
_entry.id   AF-A0A1D2VA55-F1
#
_cell.length_a   1.000
_cell.length_b   1.000
_cell.length_c   1.000
_cell.angle_alpha   90.00
_cell.angle_beta   90.00
_cell.angle_gamma   90.00
#
_symmetry.space_group_name_H-M   'P 1'
#
loop_
_entity.id
_entity.type
_entity.pdbx_description
1 polymer ?
#
loop_
_entity_poly.entity_id
_entity_poly.type
_entity_poly.pdbx_seq_one_letter_code
_entity_poly.pdbx_strand_id
1 'polypeptide(L)' 'MDADELKKEGNKAFSNKEYKKAAKLYRDAIRTNPQNPVLYSNRAMCFIKLEDWKRVISDCEKGLLF' A
#
# COMPACT_ATOMS: atom_id res chain seq x y z
N MET A 1 -13.47 -1.95 9.44
CA MET A 1 -12.02 -1.99 9.64
C MET A 1 -11.50 -0.58 9.43
N ASP A 2 -10.86 -0.03 10.45
CA ASP A 2 -10.24 1.28 10.36
C ASP A 2 -8.93 1.19 9.57
N ALA A 3 -8.41 2.34 9.10
CA ALA A 3 -7.21 2.38 8.26
C ALA A 3 -6.01 1.66 8.91
N ASP A 4 -5.87 1.73 10.23
CA ASP A 4 -4.80 1.06 10.97
C ASP A 4 -4.95 -0.46 11.01
N GLU A 5 -6.17 -0.98 11.06
CA GLU A 5 -6.44 -2.42 11.03
C GLU A 5 -6.12 -2.99 9.64
N LEU A 6 -6.58 -2.30 8.58
CA LEU A 6 -6.26 -2.64 7.19
C LEU A 6 -4.76 -2.59 6.92
N LYS A 7 -4.05 -1.61 7.48
CA LYS A 7 -2.58 -1.51 7.41
C LYS A 7 -1.92 -2.70 8.10
N LYS A 8 -2.37 -3.10 9.30
CA LYS A 8 -1.81 -4.27 10.02
C LYS A 8 -1.99 -5.56 9.23
N GLU A 9 -3.18 -5.80 8.68
CA GLU A 9 -3.44 -6.94 7.81
C GLU A 9 -2.60 -6.88 6.52
N GLY A 10 -2.44 -5.68 5.94
CA GLY A 10 -1.56 -5.44 4.79
C GLY A 10 -0.10 -5.80 5.08
N ASN A 11 0.40 -5.39 6.25
CA ASN A 11 1.75 -5.71 6.71
C ASN A 11 1.93 -7.23 6.88
N LYS A 12 0.94 -7.91 7.47
CA LYS A 12 0.95 -9.37 7.65
C LYS A 12 0.97 -10.10 6.30
N ALA A 13 0.12 -9.69 5.36
CA ALA A 13 0.12 -10.23 4.00
C ALA A 13 1.46 -9.98 3.28
N PHE A 14 2.07 -8.81 3.47
CA PHE A 14 3.38 -8.49 2.89
C PHE A 14 4.48 -9.40 3.42
N SER A 15 4.53 -9.62 4.74
CA SER A 15 5.47 -10.56 5.37
C SER A 15 5.29 -11.99 4.88
N ASN A 16 4.05 -12.39 4.57
CA ASN A 16 3.73 -13.69 3.98
C ASN A 16 4.03 -13.76 2.46
N LYS A 17 4.64 -12.72 1.88
CA LYS A 17 4.90 -12.58 0.44
C LYS A 17 3.64 -12.57 -0.44
N GLU A 18 2.47 -12.34 0.16
CA GLU A 18 1.18 -12.20 -0.54
C GLU A 18 1.02 -10.78 -1.11
N TYR A 19 1.95 -10.33 -1.95
CA TYR A 19 2.08 -8.91 -2.34
C TYR A 19 0.83 -8.32 -3.00
N LYS A 20 0.11 -9.10 -3.83
CA LYS A 20 -1.14 -8.66 -4.45
C LYS A 20 -2.25 -8.40 -3.41
N LYS A 21 -2.32 -9.25 -2.38
CA LYS A 21 -3.28 -9.13 -1.29
C LYS A 21 -2.90 -7.96 -0.38
N ALA A 22 -1.62 -7.82 -0.05
CA ALA A 22 -1.10 -6.66 0.69
C ALA A 22 -1.43 -5.34 -0.02
N ALA A 23 -1.20 -5.25 -1.34
CA ALA A 23 -1.53 -4.07 -2.13
C ALA A 23 -3.04 -3.73 -2.10
N LYS A 24 -3.91 -4.74 -2.12
CA LYS A 24 -5.36 -4.56 -1.99
C LYS A 24 -5.72 -4.00 -0.61
N LEU A 25 -5.14 -4.54 0.46
CA LEU A 25 -5.37 -4.09 1.83
C LEU A 25 -4.89 -2.64 2.03
N TYR A 26 -3.71 -2.27 1.53
CA TYR A 26 -3.25 -0.88 1.59
C TYR A 26 -4.12 0.06 0.76
N ARG A 27 -4.60 -0.37 -0.42
CA ARG A 27 -5.57 0.43 -1.19
C ARG A 27 -6.85 0.68 -0.40
N ASP A 28 -7.37 -0.33 0.27
CA ASP A 28 -8.58 -0.18 1.07
C ASP A 28 -8.29 0.71 2.30
N ALA A 29 -7.10 0.63 2.92
CA ALA A 29 -6.66 1.55 3.96
C ALA A 29 -6.56 3.01 3.48
N ILE A 30 -6.04 3.23 2.26
CA ILE A 30 -5.95 4.56 1.63
C ILE A 30 -7.33 5.16 1.40
N ARG A 31 -8.34 4.35 1.04
CA ARG A 31 -9.72 4.85 0.90
C ARG A 31 -10.30 5.35 2.22
N THR A 32 -9.86 4.78 3.34
CA THR A 32 -10.28 5.19 4.68
C THR A 32 -9.46 6.38 5.20
N ASN A 33 -8.15 6.42 4.93
CA ASN A 33 -7.26 7.51 5.32
C ASN A 33 -6.35 7.91 4.15
N PRO A 34 -6.83 8.76 3.23
CA PRO A 34 -6.10 9.10 2.01
C PRO A 34 -4.91 10.04 2.24
N GLN A 35 -4.81 10.66 3.42
CA GLN A 35 -3.75 11.62 3.77
C GLN A 35 -2.57 10.95 4.48
N ASN A 36 -2.54 9.61 4.58
CA ASN A 36 -1.45 8.90 5.22
C ASN A 36 -0.40 8.46 4.19
N PRO A 37 0.76 9.15 4.07
CA PRO A 37 1.79 8.82 3.08
C PRO A 37 2.38 7.42 3.26
N VAL A 38 2.39 6.89 4.50
CA VAL A 38 2.91 5.54 4.80
C VAL A 38 2.13 4.46 4.04
N LEU A 39 0.83 4.64 3.83
CA LEU A 39 0.02 3.66 3.11
C LEU A 39 0.39 3.57 1.63
N TYR A 40 0.73 4.70 1.01
CA TYR A 40 1.21 4.74 -0.38
C TYR A 40 2.60 4.11 -0.50
N SER A 41 3.52 4.44 0.41
CA SER A 41 4.86 3.81 0.45
C SER A 41 4.78 2.29 0.62
N ASN A 42 3.91 1.81 1.51
CA ASN A 42 3.72 0.38 1.73
C ASN A 42 3.11 -0.33 0.51
N ARG A 43 2.18 0.33 -0.18
CA ARG A 43 1.61 -0.20 -1.43
C ARG A 43 2.64 -0.18 -2.57
N ALA A 44 3.46 0.87 -2.67
CA ALA A 44 4.57 0.95 -3.62
C ALA A 44 5.57 -0.20 -3.41
N MET A 45 5.93 -0.52 -2.15
CA MET A 45 6.77 -1.69 -1.86
C MET A 45 6.17 -3.01 -2.36
N CYS A 46 4.84 -3.17 -2.32
CA CYS A 46 4.20 -4.34 -2.91
C CYS A 46 4.41 -4.41 -4.41
N PHE A 47 4.29 -3.27 -5.10
CA PHE A 47 4.50 -3.20 -6.55
C PHE A 47 5.97 -3.37 -6.95
N ILE A 48 6.93 -2.92 -6.12
CA ILE A 48 8.35 -3.23 -6.32
C ILE A 48 8.57 -4.75 -6.30
N LYS A 49 7.98 -5.46 -5.34
CA LYS A 49 8.09 -6.93 -5.25
C LYS A 49 7.37 -7.69 -6.37
N LEU A 50 6.45 -7.01 -7.07
CA LEU A 50 5.74 -7.53 -8.24
C LEU A 50 6.35 -7.05 -9.57
N GLU A 51 7.43 -6.26 -9.51
CA GLU A 51 8.08 -5.63 -10.68
C GLU A 51 7.11 -4.76 -11.52
N ASP A 52 6.07 -4.23 -10.89
CA ASP A 52 5.07 -3.35 -11.52
C ASP A 52 5.48 -1.88 -11.36
N TRP A 53 6.55 -1.51 -12.06
CA TRP A 53 7.20 -0.19 -11.94
C TRP A 53 6.27 0.98 -12.26
N LYS A 54 5.30 0.78 -13.16
CA LYS A 54 4.29 1.80 -13.49
C LYS A 54 3.46 2.19 -12.27
N ARG A 55 3.06 1.21 -11.47
CA ARG A 55 2.29 1.47 -10.24
C ARG A 55 3.15 1.96 -9.09
N VAL A 56 4.43 1.59 -9.03
CA VAL A 56 5.40 2.17 -8.08
C VAL A 56 5.47 3.68 -8.28
N ILE A 57 5.71 4.13 -9.52
CA ILE A 57 5.82 5.56 -9.83
C ILE A 57 4.53 6.30 -9.45
N SER A 58 3.37 5.77 -9.84
CA SER A 58 2.08 6.40 -9.51
C SER A 58 1.82 6.51 -7.99
N ASP A 59 2.27 5.53 -7.20
CA ASP A 59 2.14 5.59 -5.74
C ASP A 59 3.14 6.55 -5.11
N CYS A 60 4.36 6.64 -5.63
CA CYS A 60 5.35 7.62 -5.17
C CYS A 60 4.90 9.06 -5.48
N GLU A 61 4.40 9.33 -6.68
CA GLU A 61 3.87 10.64 -7.07
C GLU A 61 2.71 11.06 -6.16
N LYS A 62 1.78 10.14 -5.88
CA LYS A 62 0.67 10.41 -4.96
C LYS A 62 1.17 10.64 -3.53
N GLY A 63 2.12 9.85 -3.06
CA GLY A 63 2.68 9.99 -1.71
C GLY A 63 3.40 11.32 -1.46
N LEU A 64 3.84 12.03 -2.51
CA LEU A 64 4.47 13.35 -2.42
C LEU A 64 3.48 14.53 -2.35
N LEU A 65 2.19 14.29 -2.62
CA LEU A 65 1.14 15.32 -2.65
C LEU A 65 0.45 15.54 -1.29
N PHE A 66 0.83 14.79 -0.26
CA PHE A 66 0.26 14.83 1.10
C PHE A 66 1.37 14.99 2.13
#